data_AF-A0A1H7IB73-F1
#
_entry.id   AF-A0A1H7IB73-F1
#
_cell.length_a   1.000
_cell.length_b   1.000
_cell.length_c   1.000
_cell.angle_alpha   90.00
_cell.angle_beta   90.00
_cell.angle_gamma   90.00
#
_symmetry.space_group_name_H-M   'P 1'
#
loop_
_entity.id
_entity.type
_entity.pdbx_description
1 polymer ?
#
loop_
_entity_poly.entity_id
_entity_poly.type
_entity_poly.pdbx_seq_one_letter_code
_entity_poly.pdbx_strand_id
1 'polypeptide(L)'
;MTDATTRAAAILADHRASIDRLDAVLVYTLAERFAHTQAVGVLKAEHALPPSDPEREATQIARLEKLASEAGLDPDFAKKFLAFIIEEVIHHHQKHQS
;
A
#
# COMPACT_ATOMS: atom_id res chain seq x y z
N MET A 1 31.75 -17.22 20.39
CA MET A 1 30.47 -17.53 19.73
C MET A 1 30.59 -18.91 19.11
N THR A 2 29.60 -19.78 19.23
CA THR A 2 29.63 -21.10 18.57
C THR A 2 29.44 -20.92 17.07
N ASP A 3 29.94 -21.88 16.28
CA ASP A 3 29.80 -21.90 14.81
C ASP A 3 28.32 -21.75 14.37
N ALA A 4 27.40 -22.38 15.10
CA ALA A 4 25.96 -22.26 14.88
C ALA A 4 25.42 -20.82 15.06
N THR A 5 25.88 -20.09 16.09
CA THR A 5 25.47 -18.69 16.30
C THR A 5 25.98 -17.78 15.19
N THR A 6 27.23 -17.98 14.75
CA THR A 6 27.82 -17.21 13.64
C THR A 6 27.06 -17.45 12.34
N ARG A 7 26.73 -18.71 12.03
CA ARG A 7 25.92 -19.07 10.86
C ARG A 7 24.51 -18.46 10.91
N ALA A 8 23.85 -18.51 12.07
CA ALA A 8 22.54 -17.90 12.25
C ALA A 8 22.57 -16.37 12.05
N ALA A 9 23.62 -15.70 12.53
CA ALA A 9 23.80 -14.26 12.34
C ALA A 9 23.96 -13.88 10.86
N ALA A 10 24.69 -14.67 10.07
CA ALA A 10 24.84 -14.45 8.64
C ALA A 10 23.50 -14.60 7.90
N ILE A 11 22.75 -15.67 8.16
CA ILE A 11 21.42 -15.89 7.56
C ILE A 11 20.45 -14.75 7.92
N LEU A 12 20.49 -14.30 9.18
CA LEU A 12 19.68 -13.16 9.62
C LEU A 12 20.03 -11.88 8.87
N ALA A 13 21.32 -11.62 8.62
CA ALA A 13 21.76 -10.44 7.86
C ALA A 13 21.23 -10.49 6.42
N ASP A 14 21.29 -11.65 5.76
CA ASP A 14 20.79 -11.83 4.38
C ASP A 14 19.27 -11.63 4.28
N HIS A 15 18.51 -12.13 5.26
CA HIS A 15 17.08 -11.88 5.33
C HIS A 15 16.77 -10.39 5.53
N ARG A 16 17.48 -9.70 6.42
CA ARG A 16 17.29 -8.26 6.66
C ARG A 16 17.59 -7.44 5.42
N ALA A 17 18.70 -7.73 4.74
CA ALA A 17 19.02 -7.06 3.47
C ALA A 17 17.93 -7.27 2.41
N SER A 18 17.24 -8.42 2.44
CA SER A 18 16.10 -8.68 1.55
C SER A 18 14.84 -7.91 1.95
N ILE A 19 14.57 -7.79 3.25
CA ILE A 19 13.48 -6.97 3.80
C ILE A 19 13.69 -5.50 3.41
N ASP A 20 14.88 -4.96 3.61
CA ASP A 20 15.19 -3.55 3.28
C ASP A 20 14.93 -3.25 1.79
N ARG A 21 15.20 -4.21 0.89
CA ARG A 21 14.89 -4.07 -0.54
C ARG A 21 13.40 -4.09 -0.82
N LEU A 22 12.64 -4.96 -0.14
CA LEU A 22 11.19 -5.02 -0.28
C LEU A 22 10.53 -3.75 0.27
N ASP A 23 11.02 -3.22 1.39
CA ASP A 23 10.55 -1.97 1.98
C ASP A 23 10.75 -0.79 1.01
N ALA A 24 11.90 -0.72 0.32
CA ALA A 24 12.10 0.27 -0.73
C ALA A 24 11.05 0.15 -1.84
N VAL A 25 10.75 -1.06 -2.32
CA VAL A 25 9.71 -1.30 -3.33
C VAL A 25 8.35 -0.84 -2.82
N LEU A 26 8.00 -1.13 -1.58
CA LEU A 26 6.74 -0.71 -0.97
C LEU A 26 6.62 0.82 -0.94
N VAL A 27 7.66 1.52 -0.49
CA VAL A 27 7.68 2.98 -0.40
C VAL A 27 7.54 3.64 -1.77
N TYR A 28 8.32 3.21 -2.76
CA TYR A 28 8.22 3.78 -4.11
C TYR A 28 6.88 3.48 -4.77
N THR A 29 6.34 2.28 -4.59
CA THR A 29 5.00 1.91 -5.09
C THR A 29 3.91 2.77 -4.47
N LEU A 30 3.99 3.03 -3.16
CA LEU A 30 3.05 3.92 -2.47
C LEU A 30 3.15 5.35 -3.01
N ALA A 31 4.35 5.88 -3.20
CA ALA A 31 4.55 7.23 -3.75
C ALA A 31 3.89 7.38 -5.14
N GLU A 32 4.10 6.40 -6.03
CA GLU A 32 3.45 6.37 -7.35
C GLU A 32 1.93 6.28 -7.23
N ARG A 33 1.42 5.41 -6.36
CA ARG A 33 -0.02 5.28 -6.11
C ARG A 33 -0.64 6.59 -5.63
N PHE A 34 0.03 7.30 -4.70
CA PHE A 34 -0.44 8.60 -4.22
C PHE A 34 -0.49 9.65 -5.33
N ALA A 35 0.55 9.73 -6.17
CA ALA A 35 0.57 10.63 -7.32
C ALA A 35 -0.62 10.39 -8.28
N HIS A 36 -0.94 9.12 -8.56
CA HIS A 36 -2.12 8.78 -9.36
C HIS A 36 -3.44 9.16 -8.67
N THR A 37 -3.58 8.92 -7.37
CA THR A 37 -4.81 9.32 -6.67
C THR A 37 -5.02 10.84 -6.66
N GLN A 38 -3.94 11.62 -6.58
CA GLN A 38 -3.99 13.08 -6.69
C GLN A 38 -4.41 13.51 -8.09
N ALA A 39 -3.82 12.92 -9.13
CA ALA A 39 -4.20 13.21 -10.52
C ALA A 39 -5.68 12.87 -10.80
N VAL A 40 -6.18 11.74 -10.28
CA VAL A 40 -7.60 11.39 -10.34
C VAL A 40 -8.47 12.41 -9.60
N GLY A 41 -8.03 12.88 -8.43
CA GLY A 41 -8.72 13.92 -7.68
C GLY A 41 -8.86 15.24 -8.46
N VAL A 42 -7.76 15.70 -9.08
CA VAL A 42 -7.75 16.88 -9.96
C VAL A 42 -8.70 16.69 -11.14
N LEU A 43 -8.59 15.56 -11.84
CA LEU A 43 -9.45 15.24 -12.98
C LEU A 43 -10.93 15.24 -12.60
N LYS A 44 -11.28 14.63 -11.45
CA LYS A 44 -12.65 14.62 -10.95
C LYS A 44 -13.16 16.02 -10.67
N ALA A 45 -12.34 16.88 -10.06
CA ALA A 45 -12.69 18.26 -9.76
C ALA A 45 -12.90 19.09 -11.05
N GLU A 46 -12.00 18.98 -12.02
CA GLU A 46 -12.07 19.70 -13.31
C GLU A 46 -13.35 19.35 -14.10
N HIS A 47 -13.83 18.12 -13.97
CA HIS A 47 -14.99 17.62 -14.70
C HIS A 47 -16.26 17.47 -13.85
N ALA A 48 -16.28 18.01 -12.63
CA ALA A 48 -17.40 17.91 -11.68
C ALA A 48 -17.89 16.45 -11.47
N LEU A 49 -16.97 15.49 -11.51
CA LEU A 49 -17.24 14.07 -11.24
C LEU A 49 -17.35 13.83 -9.72
N PRO A 50 -18.14 12.83 -9.29
CA PRO A 50 -18.31 12.55 -7.88
C PRO A 50 -16.99 12.10 -7.21
N PRO A 51 -16.73 12.57 -5.98
CA PRO A 51 -15.51 12.23 -5.25
C PRO A 51 -15.44 10.73 -4.91
N SER A 52 -16.58 10.10 -4.59
CA SER A 52 -16.70 8.66 -4.34
C SER A 52 -17.32 7.91 -5.51
N ASP A 53 -16.99 6.62 -5.60
CA ASP A 53 -17.58 5.68 -6.55
C ASP A 53 -17.75 4.33 -5.82
N PRO A 54 -18.92 4.10 -5.17
CA PRO A 54 -19.12 2.94 -4.31
C PRO A 54 -18.95 1.59 -5.03
N GLU A 55 -19.34 1.51 -6.31
CA GLU A 55 -19.17 0.28 -7.11
C GLU A 55 -17.70 0.00 -7.40
N ARG A 56 -16.95 1.05 -7.74
CA ARG A 56 -15.49 0.95 -7.92
C ARG A 56 -14.79 0.55 -6.63
N GLU A 57 -15.19 1.13 -5.49
CA GLU A 57 -14.65 0.84 -4.17
C GLU A 57 -14.90 -0.63 -3.77
N ALA A 58 -16.13 -1.13 -3.93
CA ALA A 58 -16.46 -2.54 -3.67
C ALA A 58 -15.61 -3.50 -4.54
N THR A 59 -15.42 -3.16 -5.81
CA THR A 59 -14.58 -3.95 -6.73
C THR A 59 -13.10 -3.94 -6.30
N GLN A 60 -12.59 -2.83 -5.78
CA GLN A 60 -11.21 -2.76 -5.26
C GLN A 60 -11.02 -3.66 -4.05
N ILE A 61 -11.96 -3.65 -3.11
CA ILE A 61 -11.91 -4.46 -1.90
C ILE A 61 -11.91 -5.95 -2.27
N ALA A 62 -12.86 -6.39 -3.09
CA ALA A 62 -12.93 -7.80 -3.51
C ALA A 62 -11.67 -8.27 -4.25
N ARG A 63 -11.12 -7.43 -5.13
CA ARG A 63 -9.84 -7.73 -5.81
C ARG A 63 -8.68 -7.82 -4.83
N LEU A 64 -8.63 -6.96 -3.81
CA LEU A 64 -7.56 -6.97 -2.83
C LEU A 64 -7.62 -8.21 -1.93
N GLU A 65 -8.81 -8.60 -1.46
CA GLU A 65 -8.99 -9.80 -0.66
C GLU A 65 -8.51 -11.04 -1.43
N LYS A 66 -8.83 -11.12 -2.72
CA LYS A 66 -8.33 -12.18 -3.60
C LYS A 66 -6.80 -12.16 -3.70
N LEU A 67 -6.19 -11.01 -3.99
CA LEU A 67 -4.74 -10.89 -4.09
C LEU A 67 -4.03 -11.23 -2.78
N ALA A 68 -4.60 -10.83 -1.64
CA ALA A 68 -4.06 -11.16 -0.32
C ALA A 68 -4.07 -12.68 -0.10
N SER A 69 -5.20 -13.34 -0.38
CA SER A 69 -5.31 -14.79 -0.29
C SER A 69 -4.31 -15.51 -1.20
N GLU A 70 -4.14 -15.07 -2.45
CA GLU A 70 -3.19 -15.63 -3.40
C GLU A 70 -1.73 -15.44 -2.96
N ALA A 71 -1.42 -14.33 -2.30
CA ALA A 71 -0.09 -14.01 -1.79
C ALA A 71 0.22 -14.64 -0.41
N GLY A 72 -0.73 -15.35 0.20
CA GLY A 72 -0.59 -15.86 1.57
C GLY A 72 -0.61 -14.77 2.65
N LEU A 73 -1.15 -13.60 2.33
CA LEU A 73 -1.37 -12.50 3.27
C LEU A 73 -2.78 -12.60 3.86
N ASP A 74 -2.92 -12.32 5.15
CA ASP A 74 -4.23 -12.24 5.81
C ASP A 74 -5.13 -11.20 5.11
N PRO A 75 -6.29 -11.60 4.54
CA PRO A 75 -7.21 -10.68 3.88
C PRO A 75 -7.71 -9.55 4.80
N ASP A 76 -7.85 -9.80 6.10
CA ASP A 76 -8.27 -8.78 7.05
C ASP A 76 -7.17 -7.72 7.28
N PHE A 77 -5.91 -8.16 7.33
CA PHE A 77 -4.78 -7.24 7.32
C PHE A 77 -4.73 -6.43 6.02
N ALA A 78 -4.91 -7.07 4.86
CA ALA A 78 -4.91 -6.37 3.58
C ALA A 78 -5.99 -5.28 3.50
N LYS A 79 -7.21 -5.58 3.99
CA LYS A 79 -8.29 -4.58 4.10
C LYS A 79 -7.91 -3.40 4.99
N LYS A 80 -7.35 -3.66 6.18
CA LYS A 80 -6.90 -2.60 7.10
C LYS A 80 -5.81 -1.73 6.46
N PHE A 81 -4.87 -2.35 5.77
CA PHE A 81 -3.82 -1.63 5.06
C PHE A 81 -4.40 -0.74 3.95
N LEU A 82 -5.33 -1.25 3.14
CA LEU A 82 -5.98 -0.43 2.11
C LEU A 82 -6.79 0.72 2.71
N ALA A 83 -7.54 0.47 3.78
CA ALA A 83 -8.28 1.50 4.49
C ALA A 83 -7.34 2.63 4.95
N PHE A 84 -6.23 2.28 5.59
CA PHE A 84 -5.19 3.22 5.99
C PHE A 84 -4.66 4.06 4.81
N ILE A 85 -4.34 3.42 3.68
CA ILE A 85 -3.86 4.15 2.49
C ILE A 85 -4.94 5.10 1.95
N ILE A 86 -6.21 4.68 1.90
CA ILE A 86 -7.31 5.53 1.41
C ILE A 86 -7.52 6.73 2.35
N GLU A 87 -7.49 6.52 3.67
CA GLU A 87 -7.59 7.59 4.65
C GLU A 87 -6.48 8.64 4.47
N GLU A 88 -5.24 8.19 4.26
CA GLU A 88 -4.12 9.10 4.02
C GLU A 88 -4.28 9.92 2.73
N VAL A 89 -4.80 9.29 1.66
CA VAL A 89 -5.12 10.00 0.41
C VAL A 89 -6.14 11.11 0.67
N ILE A 90 -7.22 10.84 1.41
CA ILE A 90 -8.28 11.81 1.70
C ILE A 90 -7.72 12.98 2.52
N HIS A 91 -6.91 12.68 3.55
CA HIS A 91 -6.28 13.70 4.40
C HIS A 91 -5.35 14.62 3.59
N HIS A 92 -4.58 14.06 2.66
CA HIS A 92 -3.74 14.83 1.75
C HIS A 92 -4.56 15.74 0.81
N HIS A 93 -5.68 15.27 0.28
CA HIS A 93 -6.55 16.10 -0.57
C HIS A 93 -7.14 17.29 0.20
N GLN A 94 -7.57 17.08 1.45
CA GLN A 94 -8.12 18.15 2.28
C GLN A 94 -7.09 19.25 2.60
N LYS A 95 -5.82 18.88 2.82
CA LYS A 95 -4.74 19.83 3.08
C LYS A 95 -4.28 20.62 1.85
N HIS A 96 -4.44 20.06 0.66
CA HIS A 96 -4.04 20.73 -0.60
C HIS A 96 -5.16 21.53 -1.27
N GLN A 97 -6.40 21.45 -0.77
CA GLN A 97 -7.54 22.26 -1.22
C GLN A 97 -7.74 23.56 -0.41
N SER A 98 -6.81 23.90 0.50
CA SER A 98 -6.79 25.17 1.26
C SER A 98 -5.86 26.21 0.66
#